data_AF-A0A5C8SYW9-F1
#
_entry.id   AF-A0A5C8SYW9-F1
#
_cell.length_a   1.000
_cell.length_b   1.000
_cell.length_c   1.000
_cell.angle_alpha   90.00
_cell.angle_beta   90.00
_cell.angle_gamma   90.00
#
_symmetry.space_group_name_H-M   'P 1'
#
loop_
_entity.id
_entity.type
_entity.pdbx_description
1 polymer ?
#
loop_
_entity_poly.entity_id
_entity_poly.type
_entity_poly.pdbx_seq_one_letter_code
_entity_poly.pdbx_strand_id
1 'polypeptide(L)'
;MLGEPFRGEADWPGRDLLHDLAACLRFYSRLPLPPFPGEPDPHAVPDFRTVPRMLPLAGLILALPPALVLLAGWWIDLGPFVAATLAVAVAVMLTGALHEDGLADVADGFGGGATPERSLEIMKDSRIGAYGGVALMLSLALRIGALATLLDRTGTAAATGLALAAILSRVAALAPMVLLSP
;
A
#
# COMPACT_ATOMS: atom_id res chain seq x y z
N MET A 1 27.72 -41.03 13.78
CA MET A 1 28.22 -39.67 13.54
C MET A 1 27.10 -38.90 12.87
N LEU A 2 26.28 -38.22 13.68
CA LEU A 2 25.18 -37.39 13.21
C LEU A 2 25.79 -36.09 12.68
N GLY A 3 25.45 -35.72 11.45
CA GLY A 3 25.89 -34.48 10.84
C GLY A 3 25.38 -33.29 11.63
N GLU A 4 26.30 -32.46 12.11
CA GLU A 4 26.00 -31.14 12.66
C GLU A 4 25.14 -30.35 11.66
N PRO A 5 24.05 -29.70 12.08
CA PRO A 5 23.35 -28.76 11.22
C PRO A 5 24.29 -27.59 10.96
N PHE A 6 24.38 -27.20 9.69
CA PHE A 6 25.17 -26.10 9.16
C PHE A 6 24.83 -24.79 9.89
N ARG A 7 25.51 -24.50 11.01
CA ARG A 7 25.39 -23.22 11.73
C ARG A 7 26.12 -22.14 10.94
N GLY A 8 25.37 -21.54 10.02
CA GLY A 8 25.80 -20.39 9.24
C GLY A 8 24.74 -19.28 9.18
N GLU A 9 23.69 -19.30 10.02
CA GLU A 9 22.85 -18.12 10.20
C GLU A 9 23.62 -17.05 10.97
N ALA A 10 24.04 -16.01 10.28
CA ALA A 10 24.51 -14.80 10.91
C ALA A 10 23.33 -14.14 11.64
N ASP A 11 23.28 -14.34 12.95
CA ASP A 11 22.26 -13.80 13.85
C ASP A 11 22.72 -12.42 14.33
N TRP A 12 22.30 -11.36 13.64
CA TRP A 12 22.58 -9.97 14.03
C TRP A 12 21.35 -9.29 14.63
N PRO A 13 21.53 -8.33 15.55
CA PRO A 13 20.42 -7.60 16.14
C PRO A 13 19.54 -6.95 15.07
N GLY A 14 18.23 -7.18 15.13
CA GLY A 14 17.25 -6.57 14.22
C GLY A 14 17.01 -7.29 12.89
N ARG A 15 17.61 -8.48 12.69
CA ARG A 15 17.33 -9.34 11.52
C ARG A 15 15.83 -9.55 11.29
N ASP A 16 15.08 -9.88 12.34
CA ASP A 16 13.63 -10.11 12.25
C ASP A 16 12.86 -8.86 11.84
N LEU A 17 13.30 -7.67 12.25
CA LEU A 17 12.66 -6.41 11.86
C LEU A 17 12.90 -6.12 10.37
N LEU A 18 14.10 -6.42 9.86
CA LEU A 18 14.43 -6.28 8.45
C LEU A 18 13.64 -7.27 7.59
N HIS A 19 13.53 -8.52 8.03
CA HIS A 19 12.73 -9.54 7.35
C HIS A 19 11.24 -9.17 7.34
N ASP A 20 10.69 -8.72 8.47
CA ASP A 20 9.30 -8.23 8.53
C ASP A 20 9.07 -7.01 7.64
N LEU A 21 10.02 -6.06 7.60
CA LEU A 21 9.91 -4.88 6.76
C LEU A 21 9.94 -5.28 5.27
N ALA A 22 10.83 -6.20 4.90
CA ALA A 22 10.91 -6.74 3.55
C ALA A 22 9.60 -7.42 3.14
N ALA A 23 9.08 -8.31 4.00
CA ALA A 23 7.81 -8.99 3.78
C ALA A 23 6.65 -7.99 3.68
N CYS A 24 6.62 -6.96 4.55
CA CYS A 24 5.63 -5.89 4.52
C CYS A 24 5.67 -5.11 3.19
N LEU A 25 6.87 -4.70 2.76
CA LEU A 25 7.06 -3.97 1.50
C LEU A 25 6.73 -4.83 0.28
N ARG A 26 7.09 -6.11 0.25
CA ARG A 26 6.72 -7.02 -0.84
C ARG A 26 5.21 -7.27 -0.89
N PHE A 27 4.53 -7.29 0.25
CA PHE A 27 3.08 -7.44 0.30
C PHE A 27 2.33 -6.20 -0.19
N TYR A 28 2.75 -5.01 0.26
CA TYR A 28 2.05 -3.75 -0.05
C TYR A 28 2.55 -3.03 -1.32
N SER A 29 3.56 -3.58 -2.02
CA SER A 29 4.15 -2.93 -3.17
C SER A 29 4.72 -3.88 -4.21
N ARG A 30 4.99 -3.33 -5.40
CA ARG A 30 5.71 -3.99 -6.50
C ARG A 30 7.20 -3.64 -6.50
N LEU A 31 7.75 -3.21 -5.37
CA LEU A 31 9.18 -2.94 -5.24
C LEU A 31 9.98 -4.25 -5.42
N PRO A 32 10.95 -4.30 -6.34
CA PRO A 32 11.81 -5.47 -6.49
C PRO A 32 12.81 -5.52 -5.33
N LEU A 33 12.42 -6.17 -4.24
CA LEU A 33 13.28 -6.38 -3.09
C LEU A 33 13.99 -7.73 -3.20
N PRO A 34 15.33 -7.76 -3.27
CA PRO A 34 16.08 -9.01 -3.32
C PRO A 34 15.84 -9.83 -2.04
N PRO A 35 16.05 -11.17 -2.09
CA PRO A 35 16.09 -12.00 -0.90
C PRO A 35 17.14 -11.48 0.08
N PHE A 36 16.79 -11.43 1.37
CA PHE A 36 17.77 -11.15 2.41
C PHE A 36 18.50 -12.44 2.86
N PRO A 37 19.72 -12.34 3.39
CA PRO A 37 20.42 -13.53 3.89
C PRO A 37 19.61 -14.23 5.00
N GLY A 38 19.52 -15.55 4.90
CA GLY A 38 18.74 -16.37 5.84
C GLY A 38 17.22 -16.21 5.71
N GLU A 39 16.73 -15.69 4.59
CA GLU A 39 15.31 -15.68 4.24
C GLU A 39 14.97 -16.95 3.42
N PRO A 40 14.17 -17.89 3.95
CA PRO A 40 13.93 -19.19 3.30
C PRO A 40 13.10 -19.06 2.01
N ASP A 41 12.04 -18.25 2.06
CA ASP A 41 11.15 -17.97 0.93
C ASP A 41 10.72 -16.48 0.95
N PRO A 42 11.32 -15.65 0.09
CA PRO A 42 11.02 -14.22 -0.03
C PRO A 42 9.57 -13.90 -0.45
N HIS A 43 8.87 -14.84 -1.07
CA HIS A 43 7.53 -14.64 -1.62
C HIS A 43 6.46 -15.45 -0.88
N ALA A 44 6.82 -16.06 0.24
CA ALA A 44 5.86 -16.67 1.15
C ALA A 44 4.87 -15.63 1.69
N VAL A 45 3.71 -16.13 2.15
CA VAL A 45 2.73 -15.30 2.86
C VAL A 45 3.41 -14.72 4.11
N PRO A 46 3.37 -13.40 4.33
CA PRO A 46 3.98 -12.78 5.50
C PRO A 46 3.36 -13.27 6.81
N ASP A 47 4.15 -13.34 7.88
CA ASP A 47 3.60 -13.58 9.22
C ASP A 47 2.85 -12.33 9.72
N PHE A 48 1.52 -12.39 9.64
CA PHE A 48 0.64 -11.30 10.06
C PHE A 48 0.67 -11.02 11.57
N ARG A 49 1.38 -11.82 12.39
CA ARG A 49 1.59 -11.55 13.82
C ARG A 49 2.73 -10.57 14.06
N THR A 50 3.73 -10.54 13.19
CA THR A 50 4.94 -9.72 13.36
C THR A 50 4.95 -8.50 12.45
N VAL A 51 4.53 -8.68 11.19
CA VAL A 51 4.49 -7.63 10.14
C VAL A 51 3.77 -6.34 10.54
N PRO A 52 2.66 -6.33 11.32
CA PRO A 52 1.97 -5.11 11.70
C PRO A 52 2.87 -4.04 12.33
N ARG A 53 3.94 -4.43 13.03
CA ARG A 53 4.90 -3.50 13.66
C ARG A 53 5.69 -2.67 12.64
N MET A 54 5.76 -3.13 11.38
CA MET A 54 6.47 -2.47 10.28
C MET A 54 5.57 -1.62 9.39
N LEU A 55 4.24 -1.67 9.55
CA LEU A 55 3.28 -0.91 8.74
C LEU A 55 3.56 0.60 8.68
N PRO A 56 3.90 1.29 9.79
CA PRO A 56 4.22 2.72 9.72
C PRO A 56 5.47 2.99 8.87
N LEU A 57 6.52 2.18 9.03
CA LEU A 57 7.76 2.34 8.28
C LEU A 57 7.58 2.01 6.80
N ALA A 58 6.84 0.93 6.49
CA ALA A 58 6.48 0.60 5.12
C ALA A 58 5.65 1.72 4.47
N GLY A 59 4.66 2.25 5.17
CA GLY A 59 3.86 3.39 4.71
C GLY A 59 4.72 4.62 4.39
N LEU A 60 5.69 4.93 5.25
CA LEU A 60 6.63 6.02 5.02
C LEU A 60 7.51 5.78 3.79
N ILE A 61 8.10 4.58 3.66
CA ILE A 61 8.95 4.22 2.51
C ILE A 61 8.17 4.31 1.20
N LEU A 62 6.95 3.81 1.18
CA LEU A 62 6.08 3.85 0.00
C LEU A 62 5.60 5.27 -0.35
N ALA A 63 5.65 6.20 0.60
CA ALA A 63 5.35 7.61 0.33
C ALA A 63 6.52 8.37 -0.31
N LEU A 64 7.76 7.87 -0.23
CA LEU A 64 8.93 8.61 -0.73
C LEU A 64 8.86 8.84 -2.25
N PRO A 65 8.64 7.82 -3.11
CA PRO A 65 8.58 8.06 -4.55
C PRO A 65 7.49 9.06 -4.98
N PRO A 66 6.22 8.94 -4.53
CA PRO A 66 5.20 9.92 -4.92
C PRO A 66 5.44 11.31 -4.31
N ALA A 67 6.02 11.40 -3.11
CA ALA A 67 6.42 12.69 -2.52
C ALA A 67 7.52 13.38 -3.34
N LEU A 68 8.53 12.64 -3.80
CA LEU A 68 9.57 13.18 -4.67
C LEU A 68 9.00 13.70 -5.99
N VAL A 69 8.05 12.97 -6.58
CA VAL A 69 7.37 13.41 -7.81
C VAL A 69 6.53 14.66 -7.58
N LEU A 70 5.79 14.72 -6.46
CA LEU A 70 5.02 15.91 -6.08
C LEU A 70 5.93 17.14 -5.94
N LEU A 71 7.05 16.99 -5.22
CA LEU A 71 8.01 18.06 -5.01
C LEU A 71 8.68 18.48 -6.32
N ALA A 72 9.12 17.52 -7.14
CA ALA A 72 9.70 17.82 -8.44
C ALA A 72 8.72 18.60 -9.33
N GLY A 73 7.45 18.19 -9.38
CA GLY A 73 6.39 18.90 -10.10
C GLY A 73 6.17 20.32 -9.57
N TRP A 74 6.25 20.52 -8.26
CA TRP A 74 6.20 21.85 -7.64
C TRP A 74 7.38 22.74 -8.04
N TRP A 75 8.61 22.22 -7.99
CA TRP A 75 9.83 22.99 -8.29
C TRP A 75 9.95 23.39 -9.77
N ILE A 76 9.34 22.65 -10.68
CA ILE A 76 9.31 22.99 -12.12
C ILE A 76 8.03 23.74 -12.53
N ASP A 77 7.22 24.17 -11.57
CA ASP A 77 5.97 24.92 -11.79
C ASP A 77 4.96 24.21 -12.72
N LEU A 78 4.80 22.89 -12.53
CA LEU A 78 3.92 22.05 -13.35
C LEU A 78 2.42 22.30 -13.09
N GLY A 79 2.09 23.10 -12.08
CA GLY A 79 0.75 23.30 -11.55
C GLY A 79 0.35 22.22 -10.53
N PRO A 80 -0.38 22.58 -9.44
CA PRO A 80 -0.69 21.65 -8.35
C PRO A 80 -1.46 20.40 -8.78
N PHE A 81 -2.40 20.55 -9.72
CA PHE A 81 -3.23 19.44 -10.20
C PHE A 81 -2.42 18.38 -10.94
N VAL A 82 -1.51 18.79 -11.83
CA VAL A 82 -0.67 17.86 -12.59
C VAL A 82 0.33 17.18 -11.67
N ALA A 83 1.00 17.93 -10.79
CA ALA A 83 1.93 17.37 -9.81
C ALA A 83 1.26 16.34 -8.89
N ALA A 84 0.06 16.64 -8.38
CA ALA A 84 -0.71 15.71 -7.56
C ALA A 84 -1.16 14.47 -8.33
N THR A 85 -1.58 14.62 -9.59
CA THR A 85 -1.97 13.51 -10.46
C THR A 85 -0.81 12.54 -10.67
N LEU A 86 0.38 13.05 -10.99
CA LEU A 86 1.58 12.24 -11.19
C LEU A 86 2.00 11.54 -9.88
N ALA A 87 1.95 12.24 -8.75
CA ALA A 87 2.24 11.66 -7.44
C ALA A 87 1.27 10.51 -7.10
N VAL A 88 -0.04 10.71 -7.30
CA VAL A 88 -1.04 9.65 -7.09
C VAL A 88 -0.82 8.48 -8.04
N ALA A 89 -0.55 8.74 -9.32
CA ALA A 89 -0.26 7.69 -10.31
C ALA A 89 0.94 6.83 -9.89
N VAL A 90 2.04 7.47 -9.44
CA VAL A 90 3.21 6.74 -8.93
C VAL A 90 2.87 5.93 -7.69
N ALA A 91 2.04 6.45 -6.76
CA ALA A 91 1.60 5.69 -5.60
C ALA A 91 0.80 4.44 -6.01
N VAL A 92 -0.12 4.55 -6.98
CA VAL A 92 -0.93 3.43 -7.50
C VAL A 92 -0.05 2.39 -8.19
N MET A 93 0.88 2.82 -9.04
CA MET A 93 1.82 1.91 -9.72
C MET A 93 2.72 1.18 -8.73
N LEU A 94 3.21 1.90 -7.72
CA LEU A 94 4.09 1.36 -6.69
C LEU A 94 3.40 0.28 -5.86
N THR A 95 2.12 0.46 -5.54
CA THR A 95 1.31 -0.55 -4.83
C THR A 95 0.78 -1.65 -5.75
N GLY A 96 0.98 -1.54 -7.06
CA GLY A 96 0.41 -2.45 -8.05
C GLY A 96 -1.12 -2.44 -8.05
N ALA A 97 -1.72 -1.28 -7.75
CA ALA A 97 -3.16 -1.07 -7.64
C ALA A 97 -3.90 -1.96 -6.63
N LEU A 98 -3.20 -2.54 -5.63
CA LEU A 98 -3.79 -3.46 -4.65
C LEU A 98 -5.01 -2.86 -3.91
N HIS A 99 -4.94 -1.59 -3.54
CA HIS A 99 -6.02 -0.93 -2.80
C HIS A 99 -7.18 -0.53 -3.70
N GLU A 100 -6.85 -0.15 -4.93
CA GLU A 100 -7.79 0.19 -5.98
C GLU A 100 -8.61 -1.04 -6.36
N ASP A 101 -7.96 -2.18 -6.56
CA ASP A 101 -8.59 -3.49 -6.83
C ASP A 101 -9.59 -3.87 -5.73
N GLY A 102 -9.12 -3.91 -4.46
CA GLY A 102 -10.00 -4.23 -3.34
C GLY A 102 -11.16 -3.25 -3.15
N LEU A 103 -10.98 -1.96 -3.47
CA LEU A 103 -12.07 -0.98 -3.44
C LEU A 103 -13.10 -1.26 -4.54
N ALA A 104 -12.64 -1.61 -5.75
CA ALA A 104 -13.52 -1.94 -6.87
C ALA A 104 -14.32 -3.22 -6.56
N ASP A 105 -13.65 -4.28 -6.09
CA ASP A 105 -14.27 -5.55 -5.71
C ASP A 105 -15.36 -5.37 -4.64
N VAL A 106 -15.08 -4.56 -3.60
CA VAL A 106 -16.05 -4.27 -2.55
C VAL A 106 -17.24 -3.49 -3.09
N ALA A 107 -16.99 -2.48 -3.92
CA ALA A 107 -18.07 -1.68 -4.50
C ALA A 107 -18.97 -2.51 -5.44
N ASP A 108 -18.38 -3.35 -6.30
CA ASP A 108 -19.14 -4.22 -7.21
C ASP A 108 -19.84 -5.36 -6.46
N GLY A 109 -19.18 -5.96 -5.48
CA GLY A 109 -19.77 -6.98 -4.62
C GLY A 109 -21.01 -6.47 -3.89
N PHE A 110 -20.93 -5.30 -3.26
CA PHE A 110 -22.04 -4.73 -2.50
C PHE A 110 -23.12 -4.08 -3.39
N GLY A 111 -22.73 -3.50 -4.52
CA GLY A 111 -23.67 -2.87 -5.45
C GLY A 111 -24.42 -3.88 -6.34
N GLY A 112 -23.81 -5.03 -6.62
CA GLY A 112 -24.36 -6.07 -7.51
C GLY A 112 -24.83 -7.35 -6.81
N GLY A 113 -24.46 -7.57 -5.54
CA GLY A 113 -24.79 -8.77 -4.77
C GLY A 113 -25.95 -8.56 -3.80
N ALA A 114 -27.10 -9.19 -4.08
CA ALA A 114 -28.26 -9.13 -3.18
C ALA A 114 -28.14 -10.07 -1.96
N THR A 115 -27.21 -11.04 -2.01
CA THR A 115 -26.90 -11.95 -0.90
C THR A 115 -25.38 -11.96 -0.63
N PRO A 116 -24.93 -12.39 0.56
CA PRO A 116 -23.51 -12.53 0.86
C PRO A 116 -22.77 -13.43 -0.12
N GLU A 117 -23.37 -14.57 -0.49
CA GLU A 117 -22.77 -15.53 -1.42
C GLU A 117 -22.56 -14.90 -2.79
N ARG A 118 -23.57 -14.18 -3.29
CA ARG A 118 -23.47 -13.50 -4.59
C ARG A 118 -22.46 -12.36 -4.57
N SER A 119 -22.37 -11.61 -3.46
CA SER A 119 -21.39 -10.54 -3.29
C SER A 119 -19.96 -11.10 -3.36
N LEU A 120 -19.71 -12.22 -2.68
CA LEU A 120 -18.42 -12.91 -2.69
C LEU A 120 -18.09 -13.54 -4.04
N GLU A 121 -19.09 -14.02 -4.79
CA GLU A 121 -18.88 -14.47 -6.17
C GLU A 121 -18.44 -13.31 -7.08
N ILE A 122 -19.07 -12.14 -6.93
CA ILE A 122 -18.73 -10.94 -7.72
C ILE A 122 -17.31 -10.47 -7.39
N MET A 123 -16.92 -10.40 -6.12
CA MET A 123 -15.56 -10.02 -5.70
C MET A 123 -14.46 -10.95 -6.22
N LYS A 124 -14.79 -12.20 -6.58
CA LYS A 124 -13.84 -13.16 -7.17
C LYS A 124 -13.75 -13.05 -8.69
N ASP A 125 -14.64 -12.28 -9.31
CA ASP A 125 -14.64 -12.04 -10.74
C ASP A 125 -13.70 -10.89 -11.06
N SER A 126 -12.69 -11.14 -11.89
CA SER A 126 -11.71 -10.12 -12.31
C SER A 126 -12.29 -8.97 -13.15
N ARG A 127 -13.57 -9.04 -13.54
CA ARG A 127 -14.21 -8.01 -14.36
C ARG A 127 -14.69 -6.84 -13.50
N ILE A 128 -14.29 -5.63 -13.89
CA ILE A 128 -14.80 -4.41 -13.28
C ILE A 128 -16.26 -4.14 -13.68
N GLY A 129 -17.10 -3.86 -12.69
CA GLY A 129 -18.48 -3.41 -12.85
C GLY A 129 -18.63 -1.89 -12.75
N ALA A 130 -19.88 -1.42 -12.88
CA ALA A 130 -20.17 0.01 -12.85
C ALA A 130 -19.92 0.62 -11.46
N TYR A 131 -20.17 -0.12 -10.38
CA TYR A 131 -19.95 0.38 -9.02
C TYR A 131 -18.46 0.49 -8.71
N GLY A 132 -17.66 -0.51 -9.10
CA GLY A 132 -16.21 -0.47 -9.00
C GLY A 132 -15.61 0.69 -9.79
N GLY A 133 -16.04 0.87 -11.05
CA GLY A 133 -15.62 2.00 -11.87
C GLY A 133 -15.91 3.36 -11.25
N VAL A 134 -17.12 3.57 -10.72
CA VAL A 134 -17.51 4.82 -10.04
C VAL A 134 -16.71 5.01 -8.75
N ALA A 135 -16.53 3.96 -7.95
CA ALA A 135 -15.77 4.04 -6.70
C ALA A 135 -14.30 4.43 -6.95
N LEU A 136 -13.66 3.83 -7.96
CA LEU A 136 -12.30 4.19 -8.38
C LEU A 136 -12.22 5.64 -8.85
N MET A 137 -13.16 6.08 -9.70
CA MET A 137 -13.20 7.46 -10.18
C MET A 137 -13.31 8.46 -9.03
N LEU A 138 -14.24 8.24 -8.09
CA LEU A 138 -14.43 9.11 -6.95
C LEU A 138 -13.20 9.11 -6.02
N SER A 139 -12.63 7.93 -5.76
CA SER A 139 -11.44 7.79 -4.90
C SER A 139 -10.22 8.52 -5.49
N LEU A 140 -9.93 8.31 -6.77
CA LEU A 140 -8.82 8.97 -7.45
C LEU A 140 -9.04 10.49 -7.55
N ALA A 141 -10.25 10.93 -7.93
CA ALA A 141 -10.59 12.35 -7.99
C ALA A 141 -10.43 13.03 -6.63
N LEU A 142 -10.88 12.38 -5.55
CA LEU A 142 -10.76 12.92 -4.19
C LEU A 142 -9.30 13.02 -3.76
N ARG A 143 -8.49 11.98 -3.98
CA ARG A 143 -7.06 11.97 -3.63
C ARG A 143 -6.27 13.03 -4.39
N ILE A 144 -6.50 13.13 -5.71
CA ILE A 144 -5.85 14.13 -6.56
C ILE A 144 -6.27 15.53 -6.15
N GLY A 145 -7.58 15.78 -6.01
CA GLY A 145 -8.11 17.09 -5.62
C GLY A 145 -7.64 17.54 -4.24
N ALA A 146 -7.64 16.63 -3.25
CA ALA A 146 -7.15 16.91 -1.91
C ALA A 146 -5.65 17.22 -1.91
N LEU A 147 -4.84 16.42 -2.60
CA LEU A 147 -3.39 16.63 -2.67
C LEU A 147 -3.02 17.90 -3.44
N ALA A 148 -3.71 18.19 -4.54
CA ALA A 148 -3.52 19.42 -5.31
C ALA A 148 -3.90 20.64 -4.47
N THR A 149 -5.02 20.60 -3.76
CA THR A 149 -5.46 21.68 -2.86
C THR A 149 -4.46 21.87 -1.71
N LEU A 150 -3.93 20.78 -1.16
CA LEU A 150 -2.93 20.85 -0.10
C LEU A 150 -1.62 21.45 -0.61
N LEU A 151 -1.16 21.04 -1.80
CA LEU A 151 0.03 21.58 -2.45
C LEU A 151 -0.11 23.07 -2.74
N ASP A 152 -1.26 23.49 -3.28
CA ASP A 152 -1.56 24.90 -3.54
C ASP A 152 -1.54 25.76 -2.27
N ARG A 153 -2.12 25.26 -1.17
CA ARG A 153 -2.23 26.01 0.09
C ARG A 153 -0.98 26.00 0.96
N THR A 154 -0.15 24.96 0.85
CA THR A 154 0.94 24.72 1.80
C THR A 154 2.31 24.50 1.15
N GLY A 155 2.38 24.53 -0.19
CA GLY A 155 3.60 24.28 -0.94
C GLY A 155 4.19 22.90 -0.63
N THR A 156 5.49 22.85 -0.38
CA THR A 156 6.23 21.61 -0.15
C THR A 156 5.79 20.85 1.10
N ALA A 157 5.11 21.49 2.06
CA ALA A 157 4.56 20.82 3.24
C ALA A 157 3.48 19.77 2.89
N ALA A 158 2.88 19.84 1.71
CA ALA A 158 1.97 18.82 1.20
C ALA A 158 2.62 17.42 1.11
N ALA A 159 3.94 17.35 0.89
CA ALA A 159 4.67 16.08 0.90
C ALA A 159 4.65 15.41 2.28
N THR A 160 4.71 16.19 3.35
CA THR A 160 4.55 15.68 4.73
C THR A 160 3.12 15.16 4.95
N GLY A 161 2.11 15.89 4.46
CA GLY A 161 0.72 15.44 4.50
C GLY A 161 0.51 14.10 3.78
N LEU A 162 1.12 13.93 2.61
CA LEU A 162 1.12 12.67 1.86
C LEU A 162 1.79 11.53 2.66
N ALA A 163 2.96 11.78 3.27
CA ALA A 163 3.65 10.79 4.08
C ALA A 163 2.83 10.35 5.30
N LEU A 164 2.22 11.30 6.01
CA LEU A 164 1.34 11.02 7.15
C LEU A 164 0.11 10.21 6.73
N ALA A 165 -0.52 10.58 5.61
CA ALA A 165 -1.64 9.84 5.05
C ALA A 165 -1.25 8.40 4.70
N ALA A 166 -0.06 8.20 4.12
CA ALA A 166 0.42 6.86 3.78
C ALA A 166 0.67 6.01 5.03
N ILE A 167 1.26 6.57 6.09
CA ILE A 167 1.47 5.89 7.38
C ILE A 167 0.12 5.50 7.98
N LEU A 168 -0.80 6.46 8.11
CA LEU A 168 -2.11 6.24 8.71
C LEU A 168 -2.91 5.17 7.96
N SER A 169 -2.88 5.19 6.62
CA SER A 169 -3.67 4.24 5.83
C SER A 169 -3.22 2.79 6.05
N ARG A 170 -1.91 2.54 6.27
CA ARG A 170 -1.40 1.18 6.49
C ARG A 170 -1.75 0.67 7.88
N VAL A 171 -1.73 1.55 8.88
CA VAL A 171 -2.18 1.20 10.24
C VAL A 171 -3.70 0.97 10.27
N ALA A 172 -4.47 1.78 9.54
CA ALA A 172 -5.92 1.64 9.45
C ALA A 172 -6.37 0.30 8.85
N ALA A 173 -5.54 -0.36 8.03
CA ALA A 173 -5.82 -1.70 7.50
C ALA A 173 -5.97 -2.78 8.59
N LEU A 174 -5.48 -2.54 9.81
CA LEU A 174 -5.66 -3.44 10.95
C LEU A 174 -7.03 -3.29 11.61
N ALA A 175 -7.79 -2.24 11.31
CA ALA A 175 -9.04 -1.95 12.00
C ALA A 175 -10.05 -3.12 11.93
N PRO A 176 -10.28 -3.81 10.80
CA PRO A 176 -11.17 -4.96 10.77
C PRO A 176 -10.72 -6.10 11.68
N MET A 177 -9.42 -6.38 11.76
CA MET A 177 -8.87 -7.45 12.61
C MET A 177 -9.04 -7.17 14.11
N VAL A 178 -9.09 -5.88 14.48
CA VAL A 178 -9.25 -5.45 15.88
C VAL A 178 -10.72 -5.28 16.25
N LEU A 179 -11.54 -4.82 15.31
CA LEU A 179 -12.93 -4.42 15.58
C LEU A 179 -13.96 -5.53 15.30
N LEU A 180 -13.63 -6.48 14.42
CA LEU A 180 -14.53 -7.59 14.10
C LEU A 180 -14.14 -8.83 14.88
N SER A 181 -15.14 -9.52 15.43
CA SER A 181 -14.96 -10.84 16.02
C SER A 181 -14.59 -11.86 14.93
N PRO A 182 -13.73 -12.85 15.24
CA PRO A 182 -13.35 -13.91 14.31
C PRO A 182 -14.52 -14.80 13.90
#